data_AF-A0A2R8BY20-F1
#
_entry.id   AF-A0A2R8BY20-F1
#
_cell.length_a   1.000
_cell.length_b   1.000
_cell.length_c   1.000
_cell.angle_alpha   90.00
_cell.angle_beta   90.00
_cell.angle_gamma   90.00
#
_symmetry.space_group_name_H-M   'P 1'
#
loop_
_entity.id
_entity.type
_entity.pdbx_description
1 polymer ?
#
loop_
_entity_poly.entity_id
_entity_poly.type
_entity_poly.pdbx_seq_one_letter_code
_entity_poly.pdbx_strand_id
1 'polypeptide(L)'
;MSYESIARQVVAFAEADNITVRKALDFYGLDRAFRKEVEKAIACLPATEPKEQKPAPKEPTPTVHFDAPQPVQMTDQKRRALKSEDEALRRAGEL
;
A
#
# COMPACT_ATOMS: atom_id res chain seq x y z
N MET A 1 -12.22 -12.44 -32.50
CA MET A 1 -12.08 -12.11 -31.05
C MET A 1 -12.56 -10.68 -30.86
N SER A 2 -13.47 -10.40 -29.92
CA SER A 2 -13.98 -9.05 -29.66
C SER A 2 -13.13 -8.32 -28.61
N TYR A 3 -13.11 -6.98 -28.66
CA TYR A 3 -12.45 -6.14 -27.64
C TYR A 3 -13.01 -6.41 -26.23
N GLU A 4 -14.31 -6.69 -26.12
CA GLU A 4 -14.97 -7.05 -24.86
C GLU A 4 -14.41 -8.33 -24.24
N SER A 5 -14.09 -9.33 -25.07
CA SER A 5 -13.54 -10.60 -24.57
C SER A 5 -12.15 -10.39 -23.97
N ILE A 6 -11.33 -9.54 -24.60
CA ILE A 6 -9.99 -9.20 -24.10
C ILE A 6 -10.09 -8.31 -22.87
N ALA A 7 -11.00 -7.33 -22.86
CA ALA A 7 -11.29 -6.50 -21.71
C ALA A 7 -11.61 -7.35 -20.46
N ARG A 8 -12.48 -8.37 -20.59
CA ARG A 8 -12.81 -9.29 -19.49
C ARG A 8 -11.60 -10.11 -19.04
N GLN A 9 -10.76 -10.59 -19.95
CA GLN A 9 -9.55 -11.33 -19.59
C GLN A 9 -8.53 -10.45 -18.87
N VAL A 10 -8.34 -9.21 -19.33
CA VAL A 10 -7.44 -8.24 -18.71
C VAL A 10 -7.91 -7.89 -17.30
N VAL A 11 -9.21 -7.70 -17.09
CA VAL A 11 -9.78 -7.45 -15.76
C VAL A 11 -9.59 -8.67 -14.86
N ALA A 12 -9.92 -9.88 -15.33
CA ALA A 12 -9.74 -11.11 -14.55
C ALA A 12 -8.27 -11.36 -14.18
N PHE A 13 -7.34 -11.05 -15.09
CA PHE A 13 -5.89 -11.13 -14.83
C PHE A 13 -5.45 -10.08 -13.80
N ALA A 14 -5.90 -8.84 -13.93
CA ALA A 14 -5.60 -7.78 -12.98
C ALA A 14 -6.10 -8.13 -11.56
N GLU A 15 -7.28 -8.73 -11.45
CA GLU A 15 -7.85 -9.22 -10.19
C GLU A 15 -7.05 -10.40 -9.60
N ALA A 16 -6.69 -11.39 -10.41
CA ALA A 16 -5.93 -12.56 -9.97
C ALA A 16 -4.55 -12.18 -9.40
N ASP A 17 -3.86 -11.25 -10.05
CA ASP A 17 -2.51 -10.82 -9.66
C ASP A 17 -2.49 -9.62 -8.70
N ASN A 18 -3.66 -9.10 -8.29
CA ASN A 18 -3.77 -7.87 -7.48
C ASN A 18 -2.98 -6.68 -8.07
N ILE A 19 -2.97 -6.57 -9.40
CA ILE A 19 -2.30 -5.48 -10.13
C ILE A 19 -3.32 -4.53 -10.75
N THR A 20 -2.86 -3.37 -11.20
CA THR A 20 -3.74 -2.44 -11.92
C THR A 20 -4.02 -2.92 -13.33
N VAL A 21 -5.24 -2.67 -13.82
CA VAL A 21 -5.66 -2.94 -15.22
C VAL A 21 -4.67 -2.35 -16.23
N ARG A 22 -4.08 -1.20 -15.91
CA ARG A 22 -3.05 -0.57 -16.75
C ARG A 22 -1.80 -1.44 -16.91
N LYS A 23 -1.31 -2.04 -15.83
CA LYS A 23 -0.16 -2.97 -15.86
C LYS A 23 -0.53 -4.27 -16.59
N ALA A 24 -1.74 -4.78 -16.35
CA ALA A 24 -2.25 -5.94 -17.09
C ALA A 24 -2.24 -5.68 -18.61
N LEU A 25 -2.74 -4.53 -19.07
CA LEU A 25 -2.71 -4.16 -20.50
C LEU A 25 -1.28 -4.06 -21.07
N ASP A 26 -0.32 -3.59 -20.28
CA ASP A 26 1.08 -3.50 -20.71
C ASP A 26 1.71 -4.89 -20.89
N PHE A 27 1.29 -5.92 -20.14
CA PHE A 27 1.72 -7.31 -20.33
C PHE A 27 1.27 -7.93 -21.65
N TYR A 28 0.08 -7.57 -22.13
CA TYR A 28 -0.44 -8.09 -23.40
C TYR A 28 0.23 -7.45 -24.64
N GLY A 29 1.10 -6.45 -24.45
CA GLY A 29 1.87 -5.84 -25.56
C GLY A 29 0.99 -5.25 -26.67
N LEU A 30 -0.21 -4.78 -26.32
CA LEU A 30 -1.22 -4.34 -27.28
C LEU A 30 -0.83 -3.01 -27.93
N ASP A 31 -1.10 -2.89 -29.24
CA ASP A 31 -0.95 -1.65 -30.00
C ASP A 31 -1.74 -0.49 -29.37
N ARG A 32 -1.26 0.76 -29.55
CA ARG A 32 -1.85 1.93 -28.88
C ARG A 32 -3.32 2.16 -29.23
N ALA A 33 -3.71 1.90 -30.48
CA ALA A 33 -5.11 1.98 -30.93
C ALA A 33 -5.96 0.88 -30.29
N PHE A 34 -5.43 -0.34 -30.24
CA PHE A 34 -6.09 -1.50 -29.66
C PHE A 34 -6.31 -1.33 -28.15
N ARG A 35 -5.29 -0.84 -27.43
CA ARG A 35 -5.38 -0.52 -26.01
C ARG A 35 -6.51 0.45 -25.70
N LYS A 36 -6.68 1.51 -26.51
CA LYS A 36 -7.77 2.48 -26.32
C LYS A 36 -9.15 1.85 -26.48
N GLU A 37 -9.31 0.98 -27.47
CA GLU A 37 -10.59 0.28 -27.69
C GLU A 37 -10.87 -0.72 -26.55
N VAL A 38 -9.85 -1.40 -26.04
CA VAL A 38 -9.99 -2.27 -24.86
C VAL A 38 -10.29 -1.46 -23.59
N GLU A 39 -9.64 -0.32 -23.36
CA GLU A 39 -9.91 0.57 -22.22
C GLU A 39 -11.36 1.12 -22.26
N LYS A 40 -11.85 1.51 -23.45
CA LYS A 40 -13.26 1.88 -23.65
C LYS A 40 -14.19 0.70 -23.33
N ALA A 41 -13.86 -0.49 -23.84
CA ALA A 41 -14.64 -1.69 -23.56
C ALA A 41 -14.66 -2.01 -22.07
N ILE A 42 -13.54 -1.86 -21.35
CA ILE A 42 -13.45 -2.02 -19.89
C ILE A 42 -14.33 -0.99 -19.17
N ALA A 43 -14.33 0.27 -19.62
CA ALA A 43 -15.19 1.31 -19.04
C ALA A 43 -16.69 1.09 -19.33
N CYS A 44 -17.03 0.42 -20.43
CA CYS A 44 -18.39 0.02 -20.79
C CYS A 44 -18.83 -1.31 -20.19
N LEU A 45 -17.91 -2.15 -19.71
CA LEU A 45 -18.30 -3.29 -18.89
C LEU A 45 -19.02 -2.71 -17.67
N PRO A 46 -20.18 -3.28 -17.28
CA PRO A 46 -20.78 -2.90 -16.01
C PRO A 46 -19.67 -3.10 -14.99
N ALA A 47 -19.26 -2.00 -14.34
CA ALA A 47 -18.35 -2.09 -13.24
C ALA A 47 -19.02 -3.06 -12.28
N THR A 48 -18.59 -4.33 -12.28
CA THR A 48 -18.46 -5.06 -11.04
C THR A 48 -17.63 -4.10 -10.25
N GLU A 49 -18.31 -3.32 -9.41
CA GLU A 49 -17.73 -2.24 -8.63
C GLU A 49 -16.36 -2.79 -8.24
N PRO A 50 -15.23 -2.11 -8.57
CA PRO A 50 -14.05 -2.40 -7.78
C PRO A 50 -14.61 -2.33 -6.39
N LYS A 51 -14.62 -3.45 -5.66
CA LYS A 51 -14.97 -3.41 -4.26
C LYS A 51 -14.09 -2.27 -3.81
N GLU A 52 -14.72 -1.13 -3.54
CA GLU A 52 -14.46 -0.37 -2.38
C GLU A 52 -14.18 -1.47 -1.37
N GLN A 53 -12.90 -1.72 -1.18
CA GLN A 53 -12.37 -1.71 0.14
C GLN A 53 -12.81 -0.37 0.79
N LYS A 54 -14.13 -0.17 1.00
CA LYS A 54 -14.62 -0.09 2.35
C LYS A 54 -13.92 -1.26 3.00
N PRO A 55 -12.88 -1.04 3.82
CA PRO A 55 -12.36 -2.13 4.63
C PRO A 55 -13.60 -2.82 5.16
N ALA A 56 -13.71 -4.13 4.91
CA ALA A 56 -14.81 -4.93 5.43
C ALA A 56 -15.11 -4.40 6.84
N PRO A 57 -16.38 -4.26 7.28
CA PRO A 57 -16.62 -4.16 8.71
C PRO A 57 -15.93 -5.40 9.26
N LYS A 58 -14.72 -5.20 9.78
CA LYS A 58 -13.92 -6.26 10.35
C LYS A 58 -14.88 -6.79 11.38
N GLU A 59 -15.28 -8.06 11.23
CA GLU A 59 -15.72 -8.83 12.38
C GLU A 59 -14.84 -8.39 13.53
N PRO A 60 -15.37 -8.09 14.73
CA PRO A 60 -14.58 -7.56 15.82
C PRO A 60 -13.47 -8.58 16.11
N THR A 61 -12.35 -8.40 15.42
CA THR A 61 -11.08 -9.04 15.68
C THR A 61 -10.88 -8.73 17.14
N PRO A 62 -10.71 -9.73 18.02
CA PRO A 62 -10.42 -9.45 19.41
C PRO A 62 -9.21 -8.52 19.40
N THR A 63 -9.45 -7.24 19.66
CA THR A 63 -8.41 -6.24 19.73
C THR A 63 -7.63 -6.66 20.95
N VAL A 64 -6.52 -7.36 20.73
CA VAL A 64 -5.53 -7.57 21.78
C VAL A 64 -4.96 -6.19 22.03
N HIS A 65 -5.57 -5.49 22.98
CA HIS A 65 -5.05 -4.24 23.52
C HIS A 65 -3.74 -4.61 24.20
N PHE A 66 -2.62 -4.37 23.51
CA PHE A 66 -1.34 -4.29 24.19
C PHE A 66 -1.37 -2.99 24.99
N ASP A 67 -1.28 -3.10 26.32
CA ASP A 67 -1.10 -1.94 27.17
C ASP A 67 0.09 -1.13 26.67
N ALA A 68 -0.12 0.18 26.49
CA ALA A 68 0.97 1.08 26.13
C ALA A 68 2.07 0.92 27.19
N PRO A 69 3.35 0.72 26.79
CA PRO A 69 4.43 0.62 27.74
C PRO A 69 4.40 1.87 28.61
N GLN A 70 4.33 1.67 29.93
CA GLN A 70 4.27 2.78 30.86
C GLN A 70 5.42 3.75 30.56
N PRO A 71 5.17 5.07 30.58
CA PRO A 71 6.22 6.04 30.36
C PRO A 71 7.27 5.83 31.45
N VAL A 72 8.42 5.26 31.04
CA VAL A 72 9.57 5.06 31.92
C VAL A 72 10.05 6.46 32.29
N GLN A 73 9.65 6.93 33.48
CA GLN A 73 10.08 8.22 33.98
C GLN A 73 11.58 8.14 34.23
N MET A 74 12.36 8.76 33.35
CA MET A 74 13.78 8.93 33.61
C MET A 74 13.94 9.85 34.81
N THR A 75 14.60 9.35 35.84
CA THR A 75 14.99 10.19 36.98
C THR A 75 15.90 11.32 36.49
N ASP A 76 15.81 12.48 37.14
CA ASP A 76 16.65 13.65 36.78
C ASP A 76 18.15 13.31 36.78
N GLN A 77 18.56 12.34 37.59
CA GLN A 77 19.93 11.85 37.64
C GLN A 77 20.36 11.14 36.35
N LYS A 78 19.54 10.25 35.78
CA LYS A 78 19.83 9.61 34.48
C LYS A 78 19.85 10.62 33.34
N ARG A 79 18.98 11.64 33.40
CA ARG A 79 18.90 12.69 32.37
C ARG A 79 20.16 13.55 32.33
N ARG A 80 20.79 13.81 33.48
CA ARG A 80 22.07 14.55 33.55
C ARG A 80 23.23 13.71 33.02
N ALA A 81 23.30 12.42 33.39
CA ALA A 81 24.36 11.51 32.96
C ALA A 81 24.41 11.35 31.43
N LEU A 82 23.26 11.15 30.79
CA LEU A 82 23.17 11.03 29.33
C LEU A 82 23.59 12.31 28.59
N LYS A 83 23.22 13.48 29.13
CA LYS A 83 23.63 14.76 28.52
C LYS A 83 25.14 14.98 28.59
N SER A 84 25.79 14.56 29.68
CA SER A 84 27.25 14.68 29.79
C SER A 84 28.00 13.72 28.88
N GLU A 85 27.49 12.50 28.66
CA GLU A 85 28.09 11.55 27.73
C GLU A 85 27.93 12.01 26.27
N ASP A 86 26.77 12.55 25.92
CA ASP A 86 26.50 13.12 24.60
C ASP A 86 27.41 14.33 24.30
N GLU A 87 27.60 15.22 25.29
CA GLU A 87 28.52 16.36 25.13
C GLU A 87 29.99 15.92 25.00
N ALA A 88 30.40 14.87 25.73
CA ALA A 88 31.74 14.30 25.60
C ALA A 88 31.97 13.67 24.23
N LEU A 89 30.99 12.94 23.70
CA LEU A 89 31.02 12.37 22.35
C LEU A 89 31.08 13.47 21.27
N ARG A 90 30.31 14.55 21.44
CA ARG A 90 30.30 15.68 20.50
C ARG A 90 31.66 16.38 20.46
N ARG A 91 32.32 16.57 21.61
CA ARG A 91 33.67 17.16 21.68
C ARG A 91 34.73 16.22 21.12
N ALA A 92 34.62 14.91 21.35
CA ALA A 92 35.55 13.92 20.81
C ALA A 92 35.48 13.82 19.28
N GLY A 93 34.32 14.10 18.67
CA GLY A 93 34.12 14.13 17.22
C GLY A 93 34.41 15.47 16.53
N GLU A 94 34.73 16.54 17.28
CA GLU A 94 35.15 17.85 16.75
C GLU A 94 36.69 17.96 16.57
N LEU A 95 37.44 16.87 16.82
CA LEU A 95 38.89 16.72 16.57
C LEU A 95 39.15 15.89 15.31
#